data_AF-A0A9E8QH98-F1
#
_entry.id   AF-A0A9E8QH98-F1
#
_cell.length_a   1.000
_cell.length_b   1.000
_cell.length_c   1.000
_cell.angle_alpha   90.00
_cell.angle_beta   90.00
_cell.angle_gamma   90.00
#
_symmetry.space_group_name_H-M   'P 1'
#
loop_
_entity.id
_entity.type
_entity.pdbx_description
1 polymer ?
#
loop_
_entity_poly.entity_id
_entity_poly.type
_entity_poly.pdbx_seq_one_letter_code
_entity_poly.pdbx_strand_id
1 'polypeptide(L)' 'MTTYEPAELARELGYLDEDRPGQVVRDYLRKKYPHHPKYQRWVLDEDEAADVRASVPRGR' A
#
# COMPACT_ATOMS: atom_id res chain seq x y z
N MET A 1 18.17 3.96 -0.68
CA MET A 1 16.94 3.48 -0.03
C MET A 1 15.80 3.94 -0.91
N THR A 2 15.16 2.99 -1.61
CA THR A 2 13.96 3.27 -2.38
C THR A 2 12.80 3.22 -1.42
N THR A 3 11.93 4.23 -1.46
CA THR A 3 10.69 4.22 -0.68
C THR A 3 9.51 4.24 -1.62
N TYR A 4 8.45 3.53 -1.25
CA TYR A 4 7.25 3.36 -2.03
C TYR A 4 6.05 3.98 -1.33
N GLU A 5 5.20 4.62 -2.11
CA GLU A 5 3.91 5.09 -1.63
C GLU A 5 2.82 4.06 -1.89
N PRO A 6 1.79 3.96 -1.02
CA PRO A 6 0.68 3.04 -1.24
C PRO A 6 -0.01 3.20 -2.60
N ALA A 7 -0.04 4.41 -3.14
CA ALA A 7 -0.63 4.69 -4.44
C ALA A 7 0.22 4.11 -5.59
N GLU A 8 1.55 4.10 -5.46
CA GLU A 8 2.44 3.49 -6.45
C GLU A 8 2.26 1.96 -6.45
N LEU A 9 2.26 1.35 -5.27
CA LEU A 9 2.04 -0.09 -5.13
C LEU A 9 0.65 -0.52 -5.61
N ALA A 10 -0.39 0.27 -5.33
CA ALA A 10 -1.73 -0.01 -5.83
C ALA A 10 -1.78 0.02 -7.37
N ARG A 11 -1.11 1.00 -8.01
CA ARG A 11 -0.99 1.04 -9.48
C ARG A 11 -0.21 -0.15 -10.03
N GLU A 12 0.89 -0.55 -9.39
CA GLU A 12 1.65 -1.78 -9.77
C GLU A 12 0.79 -3.04 -9.70
N LEU A 13 -0.12 -3.08 -8.73
CA LEU A 13 -1.05 -4.18 -8.51
C LEU A 13 -2.27 -4.15 -9.44
N GLY A 14 -2.45 -3.11 -10.25
CA GLY A 14 -3.57 -2.98 -11.19
C GLY A 14 -4.79 -2.22 -10.63
N TYR A 15 -4.68 -1.60 -9.47
CA TYR A 15 -5.74 -0.76 -8.91
C TYR A 15 -5.60 0.68 -9.45
N LEU A 16 -6.14 0.90 -10.65
CA LEU A 16 -6.12 2.20 -11.34
C LEU A 16 -7.40 3.02 -11.13
N ASP A 17 -8.52 2.36 -10.85
CA ASP A 17 -9.86 2.96 -10.74
C ASP A 17 -10.32 3.21 -9.30
N GLU A 18 -9.39 3.27 -8.33
CA GLU A 18 -9.77 3.57 -6.95
C GLU A 18 -10.21 5.02 -6.81
N ASP A 19 -11.38 5.26 -6.18
CA ASP A 19 -11.82 6.61 -5.76
C ASP A 19 -10.75 7.34 -4.91
N ARG A 20 -9.91 6.57 -4.22
CA ARG A 20 -8.74 7.04 -3.48
C ARG A 20 -7.53 6.20 -3.88
N PRO A 21 -6.53 6.78 -4.56
CA PRO A 21 -5.32 6.04 -4.93
C PRO A 21 -4.63 5.41 -3.71
N GLY A 22 -4.36 4.11 -3.79
CA GLY A 22 -3.72 3.35 -2.72
C GLY A 22 -4.66 2.90 -1.61
N GLN A 23 -5.98 2.89 -1.82
CA GLN A 23 -6.95 2.57 -0.76
C GLN A 23 -6.81 1.12 -0.31
N VAL A 24 -6.75 0.17 -1.24
CA VAL A 24 -6.58 -1.26 -0.95
C VAL A 24 -5.29 -1.52 -0.19
N VAL A 25 -4.18 -0.91 -0.63
CA VAL A 25 -2.88 -1.03 0.04
C VAL A 25 -2.91 -0.41 1.44
N ARG A 26 -3.53 0.77 1.60
CA ARG A 26 -3.69 1.41 2.92
C ARG A 26 -4.57 0.59 3.86
N ASP A 27 -5.61 -0.06 3.36
CA ASP A 27 -6.47 -0.92 4.18
C ASP A 27 -5.74 -2.19 4.63
N TYR A 28 -4.88 -2.75 3.77
CA TYR A 28 -3.95 -3.81 4.17
C TYR A 28 -2.99 -3.34 5.27
N LEU A 29 -2.30 -2.22 5.03
CA LEU A 29 -1.31 -1.68 5.97
C LEU A 29 -1.93 -1.30 7.32
N ARG A 30 -3.16 -0.76 7.34
CA ARG A 30 -3.88 -0.46 8.59
C ARG A 30 -4.23 -1.72 9.39
N LYS A 31 -4.52 -2.83 8.71
CA LYS A 31 -4.75 -4.12 9.38
C LYS A 31 -3.45 -4.70 9.93
N LYS A 32 -2.36 -4.59 9.18
CA LYS A 32 -1.05 -5.12 9.55
C LYS A 32 -0.35 -4.30 10.65
N TYR A 33 -0.45 -2.98 10.57
CA TYR A 33 0.17 -2.02 11.49
C TYR A 33 -0.90 -1.17 12.18
N PRO A 34 -1.67 -1.73 13.13
CA PRO A 34 -2.78 -1.02 13.77
C PRO A 34 -2.32 0.17 14.64
N HIS A 35 -1.05 0.22 15.01
CA HIS A 35 -0.45 1.31 15.79
C HIS A 35 0.04 2.49 14.92
N HIS A 36 -0.08 2.40 13.59
CA HIS A 36 0.35 3.49 12.71
C HIS A 36 -0.51 4.76 12.95
N PRO A 37 0.10 5.94 13.16
CA PRO A 37 -0.66 7.16 13.46
C PRO A 37 -1.63 7.57 12.33
N LYS A 38 -2.85 7.96 12.72
CA LYS A 38 -4.00 8.21 11.84
C LYS A 38 -3.79 9.28 10.75
N TYR A 39 -2.75 10.11 10.85
CA TYR A 39 -2.42 11.19 9.91
C TYR A 39 -0.99 11.10 9.37
N GLN A 40 -0.24 10.06 9.72
CA GLN A 40 1.12 9.91 9.24
C GLN A 40 1.10 9.29 7.84
N ARG A 41 1.90 9.86 6.93
CA ARG A 41 2.06 9.34 5.59
C ARG A 41 2.66 7.93 5.66
N TRP A 42 2.12 7.02 4.86
CA TRP A 42 2.75 5.72 4.60
C TRP A 42 3.91 5.93 3.64
N VAL A 43 5.09 5.58 4.10
CA VAL A 43 6.32 5.55 3.31
C VAL A 43 6.93 4.20 3.58
N LEU A 44 6.86 3.32 2.58
CA LEU A 44 7.21 1.92 2.72
C LEU A 44 8.64 1.72 2.22
N ASP A 45 9.41 0.88 2.89
CA ASP A 45 10.68 0.40 2.33
C ASP A 45 10.45 -0.74 1.31
N GLU A 46 11.54 -1.27 0.74
CA GLU A 46 11.45 -2.36 -0.25
C GLU A 46 10.88 -3.64 0.35
N ASP A 47 11.17 -3.96 1.61
CA ASP A 47 10.70 -5.19 2.27
C ASP A 47 9.19 -5.09 2.53
N GLU A 48 8.72 -3.94 3.01
CA GLU A 48 7.30 -3.64 3.17
C GLU A 48 6.57 -3.62 1.82
N ALA A 49 7.19 -3.06 0.77
CA ALA A 49 6.64 -3.07 -0.57
C ALA A 49 6.52 -4.50 -1.14
N ALA A 50 7.54 -5.34 -0.96
CA ALA A 50 7.52 -6.74 -1.39
C ALA A 50 6.42 -7.53 -0.67
N ASP A 51 6.22 -7.29 0.61
CA ASP A 51 5.16 -7.89 1.40
C ASP A 51 3.76 -7.46 0.95
N VAL A 52 3.57 -6.17 0.64
CA VAL A 52 2.34 -5.66 0.04
C VAL A 52 2.08 -6.36 -1.31
N ARG A 53 3.11 -6.49 -2.17
CA ARG A 53 2.99 -7.16 -3.47
C ARG A 53 2.61 -8.64 -3.35
N ALA A 54 3.05 -9.31 -2.29
CA ALA A 54 2.74 -10.71 -2.03
C ALA A 54 1.37 -10.92 -1.36
N SER A 55 0.95 -9.97 -0.52
CA SER A 55 -0.26 -10.11 0.32
C SER A 55 -1.51 -9.46 -0.26
N VAL A 56 -1.35 -8.36 -0.98
CA VAL A 56 -2.49 -7.64 -1.57
C VAL A 56 -2.86 -8.29 -2.90
N PRO A 57 -4.14 -8.68 -3.10
CA PRO A 57 -4.58 -9.26 -4.36
C PRO A 57 -4.35 -8.28 -5.52
N ARG A 58 -4.18 -8.77 -6.75
CA ARG A 58 -4.03 -7.89 -7.92
C ARG A 58 -5.41 -7.43 -8.40
N GLY A 59 -5.52 -6.14 -8.71
CA GLY A 59 -6.65 -5.57 -9.45
C GLY A 59 -6.73 -6.24 -10.82
N ARG A 60 -7.92 -6.70 -11.17
CA ARG A 60 -8.17 -7.50 -12.38
C ARG A 60 -8.46 -6.62 -13.57
#